data_AF-A0A948X4I4-F1
#
_entry.id   AF-A0A948X4I4-F1
#
_cell.length_a   1.000
_cell.length_b   1.000
_cell.length_c   1.000
_cell.angle_alpha   90.00
_cell.angle_beta   90.00
_cell.angle_gamma   90.00
#
_symmetry.space_group_name_H-M   'P 1'
#
loop_
_entity.id
_entity.type
_entity.pdbx_description
1 polymer ?
#
loop_
_entity_poly.entity_id
_entity_poly.type
_entity_poly.pdbx_seq_one_letter_code
_entity_poly.pdbx_strand_id
1 'polypeptide(L)'
;MMIQPVHDFQMCDECGKNVAKIWRVHKGHKFCSTCYARVFIRRMCPKCGNFARLPKNDASAVCLSCQVDKPCARCGATDYSIGRITQYGPVCTSCAPYFRQQKPCEICGGLSSKLTRVSRFDHDKRVCQKCARSDHGNCGACHRHRLLETSPDGRWLCHACLTVGEIPCPECNQPMPAGRKKRCESCYWKGLLKKRIAMDCAGFSVPAMALHFSNFGGWLGENVGTHKAAITLHRYLPFFLEIEKQWQSIPEYAILLKHVGTSGLRKVLLPMKWMQEAGLVVVDAGAKAEDSDQRRVAVTLEKFKTGTAQRAILDGYHDQLLTAKKKGKTTWRSIRLAMTPAAALLLHAAAKEVCPPDQKALDTYLGKTPGQRAAVSGFVVYLRDSHIVNISIAPSSNKDKRAKKKRLENKLLRLLAENDQSKSSRLKLLAVAMAYFHGVAQKDITGKVMESLVAADDGDGSVLKANGQAYWLPGKFQLKPFLTPSNAWTY
;
A
#
# COMPACT_ATOMS: atom_id res chain seq x y z
N MET A 1 13.88 26.48 -59.20
CA MET A 1 15.31 26.67 -58.86
C MET A 1 15.92 25.31 -58.57
N MET A 2 16.78 24.81 -59.46
CA MET A 2 17.49 23.55 -59.26
C MET A 2 18.53 23.72 -58.14
N ILE A 3 18.38 22.96 -57.05
CA ILE A 3 19.33 22.92 -55.95
C ILE A 3 20.57 22.19 -56.48
N GLN A 4 21.65 22.92 -56.75
CA GLN A 4 22.93 22.30 -57.03
C GLN A 4 23.43 21.56 -55.78
N PRO A 5 23.91 20.31 -55.90
CA PRO A 5 24.51 19.61 -54.77
C PRO A 5 25.80 20.34 -54.38
N VAL A 6 25.86 20.82 -53.14
CA VAL A 6 27.12 21.24 -52.52
C VAL A 6 27.99 19.98 -52.43
N HIS A 7 28.88 19.79 -53.40
CA HIS A 7 29.88 18.75 -53.32
C HIS A 7 30.87 19.13 -52.22
N ASP A 8 30.71 18.51 -51.06
CA ASP A 8 31.60 18.66 -49.91
C ASP A 8 32.95 18.02 -50.27
N PHE A 9 33.87 18.83 -50.82
CA PHE A 9 35.18 18.35 -51.25
C PHE A 9 36.01 17.94 -50.03
N GLN A 10 36.59 16.74 -50.06
CA GLN A 10 37.38 16.19 -48.97
C GLN A 10 38.85 16.09 -49.37
N MET A 11 39.75 16.52 -48.49
CA MET A 11 41.20 16.44 -48.73
C MET A 11 41.69 15.00 -48.55
N CYS A 12 42.52 14.53 -49.49
CA CYS A 12 43.26 13.27 -49.39
C CYS A 12 44.55 13.49 -48.58
N ASP A 13 44.76 12.72 -47.51
CA ASP A 13 45.90 12.90 -46.61
C ASP A 13 47.23 12.43 -47.25
N GLU A 14 47.16 11.58 -48.27
CA GLU A 14 48.33 11.03 -48.97
C GLU A 14 48.88 11.95 -50.08
N CYS A 15 48.04 12.76 -50.73
CA CYS A 15 48.46 13.62 -51.84
C CYS A 15 48.05 15.09 -51.70
N GLY A 16 47.37 15.46 -50.60
CA GLY A 16 46.90 16.81 -50.32
C GLY A 16 45.79 17.34 -51.22
N LYS A 17 45.35 16.58 -52.24
CA LYS A 17 44.34 17.04 -53.20
C LYS A 17 42.93 16.95 -52.63
N ASN A 18 42.13 17.97 -52.87
CA ASN A 18 40.68 17.95 -52.65
C ASN A 18 40.02 17.06 -53.70
N VAL A 19 39.27 16.06 -53.24
CA VAL A 19 38.57 15.09 -54.09
C VAL A 19 37.10 15.03 -53.72
N ALA A 20 36.25 14.77 -54.71
CA ALA A 20 34.81 14.65 -54.51
C ALA A 20 34.41 13.45 -53.63
N LYS A 21 35.28 12.43 -53.53
CA LYS A 21 35.02 11.22 -52.76
C LYS A 21 36.33 10.59 -52.25
N ILE A 22 36.39 10.35 -50.95
CA ILE A 22 37.42 9.51 -50.34
C ILE A 22 37.07 8.03 -50.57
N TRP A 23 38.03 7.27 -51.11
CA TRP A 23 37.82 5.87 -51.47
C TRP A 23 38.08 4.92 -50.29
N ARG A 24 39.03 5.26 -49.42
CA ARG A 24 39.38 4.45 -48.25
C ARG A 24 39.82 5.34 -47.09
N VAL A 25 39.40 4.99 -45.89
CA VAL A 25 39.99 5.50 -44.64
C VAL A 25 40.66 4.33 -43.92
N HIS A 26 41.95 4.47 -43.60
CA HIS A 26 42.73 3.45 -42.91
C HIS A 26 43.51 4.08 -41.75
N LYS A 27 43.32 3.58 -40.52
CA LYS A 27 43.91 4.13 -39.29
C LYS A 27 43.75 5.67 -39.15
N GLY A 28 42.62 6.22 -39.60
CA GLY A 28 42.36 7.66 -39.56
C GLY A 28 42.83 8.45 -40.78
N HIS A 29 43.70 7.90 -41.64
CA HIS A 29 44.16 8.53 -42.88
C HIS A 29 43.23 8.26 -44.06
N LYS A 30 42.87 9.32 -44.79
CA LYS A 30 41.97 9.34 -45.94
C LYS A 30 42.74 9.24 -47.25
N PHE A 31 42.33 8.33 -48.12
CA PHE A 31 42.93 8.09 -49.43
C PHE A 31 41.91 8.30 -50.55
N CYS A 32 42.26 9.11 -51.56
CA CYS A 32 41.54 9.16 -52.81
C CYS A 32 41.70 7.84 -53.60
N SER A 33 40.90 7.64 -54.65
CA SER A 33 40.94 6.41 -55.46
C SER A 33 42.34 6.10 -56.02
N THR A 34 43.04 7.10 -56.55
CA THR A 34 44.39 6.96 -57.10
C THR A 34 45.41 6.58 -56.02
N CYS A 35 45.40 7.28 -54.89
CA CYS A 35 46.29 6.98 -53.76
C CYS A 35 45.98 5.62 -53.14
N TYR A 36 44.71 5.24 -53.05
CA TYR A 36 44.31 3.91 -52.61
C TYR A 36 44.85 2.82 -53.53
N ALA A 37 44.74 2.98 -54.85
CA ALA A 37 45.26 2.00 -55.81
C ALA A 37 46.79 1.86 -55.74
N ARG A 38 47.51 2.96 -55.46
CA ARG A 38 48.97 3.01 -55.32
C ARG A 38 49.48 2.41 -54.01
N VAL A 39 48.87 2.80 -52.89
CA VAL A 39 49.32 2.43 -51.53
C VAL A 39 48.83 1.03 -51.12
N PHE A 40 47.69 0.58 -51.65
CA PHE A 40 47.07 -0.71 -51.31
C PHE A 40 47.18 -1.70 -52.47
N ILE A 41 48.10 -2.66 -52.32
CA ILE A 41 48.38 -3.72 -53.29
C ILE A 41 47.59 -4.99 -52.98
N ARG A 42 47.24 -5.76 -54.00
CA ARG A 42 46.55 -7.05 -53.84
C ARG A 42 47.55 -8.09 -53.29
N ARG A 43 47.27 -8.63 -52.10
CA ARG A 43 48.07 -9.70 -51.47
C ARG A 43 47.20 -10.56 -50.55
N MET A 44 47.72 -11.69 -50.07
CA MET A 44 47.00 -12.56 -49.14
C MET A 44 46.93 -11.93 -47.75
N CYS A 45 45.77 -12.06 -47.10
CA CYS A 45 45.57 -11.62 -45.72
C CYS A 45 46.21 -12.62 -44.74
N PRO A 46 47.10 -12.17 -43.84
CA PRO A 46 47.80 -13.08 -42.91
C PRO A 46 46.88 -13.80 -41.92
N LYS A 47 45.67 -13.28 -41.64
CA LYS A 47 44.69 -13.91 -40.73
C LYS A 47 43.77 -14.95 -41.39
N CYS A 48 43.38 -14.77 -42.65
CA CYS A 48 42.34 -15.61 -43.28
C CYS A 48 42.72 -16.20 -44.63
N GLY A 49 43.94 -15.97 -45.14
CA GLY A 49 44.43 -16.50 -46.41
C GLY A 49 43.82 -15.87 -47.67
N ASN A 50 42.67 -15.19 -47.58
CA ASN A 50 42.00 -14.59 -48.72
C ASN A 50 42.75 -13.39 -49.31
N PHE A 51 42.65 -13.19 -50.63
CA PHE A 51 43.21 -12.01 -51.32
C PHE A 51 42.45 -10.73 -50.96
N ALA A 52 43.18 -9.70 -50.55
CA ALA A 52 42.65 -8.36 -50.30
C ALA A 52 43.64 -7.28 -50.73
N ARG A 53 43.16 -6.05 -50.95
CA ARG A 53 44.03 -4.87 -51.12
C ARG A 53 44.52 -4.37 -49.76
N LEU A 54 45.80 -4.54 -49.47
CA LEU A 54 46.44 -4.23 -48.18
C LEU A 54 47.60 -3.24 -48.36
N PRO A 55 47.91 -2.41 -47.35
CA PRO A 55 48.98 -1.42 -47.44
C PRO A 55 50.33 -2.08 -47.77
N LYS A 56 51.04 -1.55 -48.76
CA LYS A 56 52.36 -2.07 -49.16
C LYS A 56 53.38 -2.07 -48.01
N ASN A 57 53.32 -1.05 -47.15
CA ASN A 57 54.33 -0.81 -46.09
C ASN A 57 54.00 -1.45 -44.74
N ASP A 58 52.87 -2.16 -44.60
CA ASP A 58 52.48 -2.81 -43.34
C ASP A 58 52.25 -4.29 -43.63
N ALA A 59 53.24 -5.16 -43.38
CA ALA A 59 53.13 -6.60 -43.63
C ALA A 59 52.11 -7.30 -42.71
N SER A 60 51.82 -6.74 -41.55
CA SER A 60 50.87 -7.28 -40.57
C SER A 60 49.40 -6.94 -40.86
N ALA A 61 49.15 -6.04 -41.82
CA ALA A 61 47.80 -5.60 -42.13
C ALA A 61 46.89 -6.76 -42.59
N VAL A 62 45.73 -6.87 -41.95
CA VAL A 62 44.67 -7.85 -42.25
C VAL A 62 43.58 -7.24 -43.13
N CYS A 63 42.79 -8.07 -43.82
CA CYS A 63 41.67 -7.62 -44.64
C CYS A 63 40.57 -6.96 -43.78
N LEU A 64 39.72 -6.15 -44.42
CA LEU A 64 38.65 -5.43 -43.72
C LEU A 64 37.73 -6.39 -42.94
N SER A 65 37.35 -7.52 -43.54
CA SER A 65 36.52 -8.55 -42.90
C SER A 65 37.18 -9.06 -41.62
N CYS A 66 38.47 -9.38 -41.66
CA CYS A 66 39.25 -9.81 -40.50
C CYS A 66 39.44 -8.73 -39.44
N GLN A 67 39.45 -7.46 -39.83
CA GLN A 67 39.56 -6.31 -38.93
C GLN A 67 38.27 -6.09 -38.13
N VAL A 68 37.12 -6.33 -38.76
CA VAL A 68 35.78 -6.16 -38.16
C VAL A 68 35.19 -7.44 -37.60
N ASP A 69 35.83 -8.59 -37.85
CA ASP A 69 35.58 -9.88 -37.22
C ASP A 69 36.06 -9.87 -35.76
N LYS A 70 35.32 -9.11 -34.94
CA LYS A 70 35.48 -8.96 -33.50
C LYS A 70 34.10 -8.84 -32.87
N PRO A 71 33.90 -9.30 -31.62
CA PRO A 71 32.65 -9.07 -30.92
C PRO A 71 32.37 -7.56 -30.81
N CYS A 72 31.10 -7.19 -30.77
CA CYS A 72 30.69 -5.80 -30.64
C CYS A 72 31.32 -5.19 -29.37
N ALA A 73 32.11 -4.13 -29.53
CA ALA A 73 32.92 -3.53 -28.45
C ALA A 73 32.12 -3.08 -27.21
N ARG A 74 30.79 -2.94 -27.31
CA ARG A 74 29.90 -2.61 -26.18
C ARG A 74 29.17 -3.81 -25.56
N CYS A 75 28.51 -4.64 -26.37
CA CYS A 75 27.62 -5.70 -25.87
C CYS A 75 28.16 -7.12 -26.04
N GLY A 76 29.34 -7.30 -26.64
CA GLY A 76 29.99 -8.60 -26.82
C GLY A 76 29.36 -9.51 -27.87
N ALA A 77 28.28 -9.10 -28.55
CA ALA A 77 27.63 -9.91 -29.58
C ALA A 77 28.60 -10.26 -30.71
N THR A 78 28.58 -11.50 -31.17
CA THR A 78 29.46 -12.03 -32.22
C THR A 78 28.79 -12.07 -33.59
N ASP A 79 27.48 -12.33 -33.64
CA ASP A 79 26.67 -12.25 -34.86
C ASP A 79 25.87 -10.95 -34.90
N TYR A 80 26.26 -10.01 -35.77
CA TYR A 80 25.59 -8.73 -35.93
C TYR A 80 25.96 -7.99 -37.21
N SER A 81 25.04 -7.15 -37.67
CA SER A 81 25.34 -6.14 -38.69
C SER A 81 26.16 -4.99 -38.10
N ILE A 82 27.32 -4.68 -38.70
CA ILE A 82 28.20 -3.59 -38.25
C ILE A 82 27.49 -2.25 -38.43
N GLY A 83 27.26 -1.56 -37.32
CA GLY A 83 26.68 -0.21 -37.32
C GLY A 83 27.73 0.89 -37.33
N ARG A 84 28.89 0.67 -36.68
CA ARG A 84 30.00 1.64 -36.62
C ARG A 84 31.31 0.97 -36.27
N ILE A 85 32.43 1.48 -36.77
CA ILE A 85 33.78 1.12 -36.30
C ILE A 85 34.28 2.24 -35.39
N THR A 86 34.69 1.89 -34.17
CA THR A 86 35.23 2.81 -33.16
C THR A 86 36.71 2.49 -32.89
N GLN A 87 37.40 3.34 -32.13
CA GLN A 87 38.78 3.06 -31.69
C GLN A 87 38.92 1.76 -30.89
N TYR A 88 37.85 1.34 -30.21
CA TYR A 88 37.80 0.10 -29.42
C TYR A 88 37.37 -1.13 -30.25
N GLY A 89 37.02 -0.94 -31.52
CA GLY A 89 36.57 -2.01 -32.42
C GLY A 89 35.18 -1.77 -33.03
N PRO A 90 34.68 -2.76 -33.79
CA PRO A 90 33.36 -2.72 -34.42
C PRO A 90 32.24 -2.76 -33.39
N VAL A 91 31.11 -2.13 -33.72
CA VAL A 91 29.93 -2.01 -32.86
C VAL A 91 28.68 -2.32 -33.69
N CYS A 92 27.77 -3.10 -33.13
CA CYS A 92 26.51 -3.47 -33.79
C CYS A 92 25.56 -2.28 -33.99
N THR A 93 24.63 -2.38 -34.94
CA THR A 93 23.65 -1.33 -35.26
C THR A 93 22.86 -0.84 -34.04
N SER A 94 22.51 -1.72 -33.11
CA SER A 94 21.80 -1.35 -31.87
C SER A 94 22.68 -0.58 -30.88
N CYS A 95 23.99 -0.84 -30.87
CA CYS A 95 24.96 -0.17 -30.01
C CYS A 95 25.58 1.09 -30.64
N ALA A 96 25.60 1.21 -31.96
CA ALA A 96 26.18 2.35 -32.68
C ALA A 96 25.68 3.72 -32.19
N PRO A 97 24.39 3.91 -31.82
CA PRO A 97 23.92 5.19 -31.28
C PRO A 97 24.59 5.62 -29.98
N TYR A 98 25.15 4.72 -29.18
CA TYR A 98 25.82 5.07 -27.91
C TYR A 98 27.19 5.74 -28.12
N PHE A 99 27.77 5.56 -29.30
CA PHE A 99 29.06 6.17 -29.67
C PHE A 99 28.89 7.45 -30.49
N ARG A 100 27.65 7.89 -30.76
CA ARG A 100 27.36 9.14 -31.47
C ARG A 100 27.49 10.32 -30.50
N GLN A 101 28.03 11.43 -31.00
CA GLN A 101 28.00 12.69 -30.26
C GLN A 101 26.55 13.06 -29.95
N GLN A 102 26.28 13.39 -28.69
CA GLN A 102 24.96 13.83 -28.28
C GLN A 102 24.67 15.21 -28.89
N LYS A 103 23.46 15.38 -29.41
CA LYS A 103 22.96 16.64 -29.96
C LYS A 103 21.64 17.00 -29.29
N PRO A 104 21.32 18.29 -29.15
CA PRO A 104 20.07 18.70 -28.53
C PRO A 104 18.87 18.31 -29.38
N CYS A 105 17.78 17.91 -28.72
CA CYS A 105 16.49 17.69 -29.36
C CYS A 105 15.90 19.04 -29.82
N GLU A 106 15.42 19.09 -31.06
CA GLU A 106 14.86 20.31 -31.66
C GLU A 106 13.45 20.69 -31.12
N ILE A 107 12.93 19.95 -30.13
CA ILE A 107 11.67 20.24 -29.42
C ILE A 107 11.93 20.56 -27.95
N CYS A 108 12.56 19.64 -27.21
CA CYS A 108 12.73 19.80 -25.77
C CYS A 108 14.12 20.30 -25.33
N GLY A 109 15.06 20.49 -26.25
CA GLY A 109 16.45 20.89 -25.95
C GLY A 109 17.31 19.78 -25.31
N GLY A 110 16.73 18.69 -24.82
CA GLY A 110 17.45 17.61 -24.15
C GLY A 110 18.48 16.93 -25.06
N LEU A 111 19.68 16.68 -24.52
CA LEU A 111 20.77 16.01 -25.23
C LEU A 111 20.42 14.54 -25.51
N SER A 112 20.60 14.10 -26.75
CA SER A 112 20.40 12.71 -27.15
C SER A 112 21.36 12.29 -28.25
N SER A 113 21.84 11.05 -28.17
CA SER A 113 22.56 10.40 -29.27
C SER A 113 21.64 9.61 -30.20
N LYS A 114 20.33 9.53 -29.87
CA LYS A 114 19.27 8.80 -30.58
C LYS A 114 18.19 9.75 -31.12
N LEU A 115 18.62 10.77 -31.86
CA LEU A 115 17.69 11.66 -32.55
C LEU A 115 17.11 10.98 -33.79
N THR A 116 15.82 11.18 -34.04
CA THR A 116 15.09 10.63 -35.18
C THR A 116 14.13 11.68 -35.75
N ARG A 117 13.68 11.48 -36.99
CA ARG A 117 12.61 12.26 -37.62
C ARG A 117 11.37 11.41 -37.64
N VAL A 118 10.25 12.00 -37.24
CA VAL A 118 8.97 11.31 -37.10
C VAL A 118 8.04 11.83 -38.19
N SER A 119 7.78 11.02 -39.22
CA SER A 119 7.00 11.43 -40.40
C SER A 119 5.55 11.81 -40.11
N ARG A 120 4.98 11.29 -39.02
CA ARG A 120 3.59 11.57 -38.60
C ARG A 120 3.44 12.88 -37.82
N PHE A 121 4.55 13.56 -37.52
CA PHE A 121 4.49 14.92 -36.97
C PHE A 121 4.50 15.92 -38.12
N ASP A 122 3.81 17.04 -37.96
CA ASP A 122 3.71 18.10 -38.97
C ASP A 122 4.98 18.98 -39.05
N HIS A 123 6.15 18.37 -38.85
CA HIS A 123 7.45 19.04 -38.90
C HIS A 123 8.60 18.06 -39.20
N ASP A 124 9.68 18.53 -39.83
CA ASP A 124 10.89 17.73 -40.12
C ASP A 124 11.99 17.82 -39.03
N LYS A 125 11.58 18.12 -37.79
CA LYS A 125 12.50 18.28 -36.65
C LYS A 125 13.10 16.94 -36.19
N ARG A 126 14.37 16.97 -35.79
CA ARG A 126 15.07 15.84 -35.15
C ARG A 126 14.76 15.80 -33.65
N VAL A 127 14.09 14.75 -33.25
CA VAL A 127 13.54 14.59 -31.90
C VAL A 127 14.17 13.44 -31.13
N CYS A 128 14.27 13.58 -29.81
CA CYS A 128 14.69 12.50 -28.93
C CYS A 128 13.60 11.40 -28.84
N GLN A 129 13.95 10.21 -28.32
CA GLN A 129 12.99 9.11 -28.19
C GLN A 129 11.75 9.42 -27.33
N LYS A 130 11.86 10.34 -26.36
CA LYS A 130 10.73 10.79 -25.54
C LYS A 130 9.76 11.62 -26.36
N CYS A 131 10.25 12.66 -27.04
CA CYS A 131 9.45 13.50 -27.93
C CYS A 131 8.91 12.71 -29.13
N ALA A 132 9.66 11.72 -29.63
CA ALA A 132 9.19 10.84 -30.70
C ALA A 132 8.01 9.94 -30.32
N ARG A 133 7.63 9.89 -29.04
CA ARG A 133 6.51 9.11 -28.50
C ARG A 133 5.52 9.96 -27.71
N SER A 134 5.53 11.28 -27.90
CA SER A 134 4.64 12.20 -27.17
C SER A 134 3.15 11.97 -27.44
N ASP A 135 2.84 11.38 -28.60
CA ASP A 135 1.52 10.99 -29.08
C ASP A 135 1.12 9.55 -28.69
N HIS A 136 1.94 8.87 -27.88
CA HIS A 136 1.58 7.58 -27.32
C HIS A 136 0.78 7.74 -26.02
N GLY A 137 -0.13 6.81 -25.77
CA GLY A 137 -0.85 6.72 -24.51
C GLY A 137 -1.34 5.31 -24.23
N ASN A 138 -2.07 5.15 -23.13
CA ASN A 138 -2.69 3.87 -22.78
C ASN A 138 -4.01 3.71 -23.54
N CYS A 139 -4.09 2.69 -24.40
CA CYS A 139 -5.31 2.36 -25.13
C CYS A 139 -6.50 2.14 -24.16
N GLY A 140 -7.64 2.76 -24.43
CA GLY A 140 -8.85 2.63 -23.60
C GLY A 140 -9.42 1.21 -23.53
N ALA A 141 -9.11 0.34 -24.49
CA ALA A 141 -9.55 -1.06 -24.49
C ALA A 141 -8.49 -2.02 -23.94
N CYS A 142 -7.26 -2.03 -24.50
CA CYS A 142 -6.23 -3.01 -24.11
C CYS A 142 -5.26 -2.52 -23.04
N HIS A 143 -5.33 -1.26 -22.63
CA HIS A 143 -4.47 -0.58 -21.66
C HIS A 143 -2.96 -0.64 -21.94
N ARG A 144 -2.55 -1.03 -23.16
CA ARG A 144 -1.15 -1.01 -23.56
C ARG A 144 -0.75 0.37 -24.07
N HIS A 145 0.43 0.81 -23.64
CA HIS A 145 1.04 2.06 -24.06
C HIS A 145 1.49 1.99 -25.54
N ARG A 146 0.78 2.67 -26.43
CA ARG A 146 0.95 2.62 -27.90
C ARG A 146 0.56 3.95 -28.54
N LEU A 147 0.80 4.07 -29.84
CA LEU A 147 0.18 5.12 -30.65
C LEU A 147 -1.34 4.93 -30.64
N LEU A 148 -2.09 6.01 -30.41
CA LEU A 148 -3.55 5.99 -30.27
C LEU A 148 -4.22 6.81 -31.37
N GLU A 149 -5.43 6.39 -31.70
CA GLU A 149 -6.34 7.01 -32.65
C GLU A 149 -7.69 7.24 -31.95
N THR A 150 -8.41 8.28 -32.37
CA THR A 150 -9.73 8.60 -31.81
C THR A 150 -10.78 7.72 -32.46
N SER A 151 -11.46 6.90 -31.66
CA SER A 151 -12.64 6.13 -32.05
C SER A 151 -13.81 7.06 -32.39
N PRO A 152 -14.78 6.65 -33.24
CA PRO A 152 -16.02 7.41 -33.45
C PRO A 152 -16.73 7.79 -32.15
N ASP A 153 -16.63 6.94 -31.12
CA ASP A 153 -17.19 7.18 -29.78
C ASP A 153 -16.33 8.11 -28.88
N GLY A 154 -15.30 8.76 -29.44
CA GLY A 154 -14.38 9.65 -28.72
C GLY A 154 -13.33 8.95 -27.84
N ARG A 155 -13.30 7.61 -27.78
CA ARG A 155 -12.30 6.85 -27.01
C ARG A 155 -10.96 6.80 -27.73
N TRP A 156 -9.86 6.87 -26.98
CA TRP A 156 -8.51 6.74 -27.56
C TRP A 156 -8.09 5.27 -27.59
N LEU A 157 -7.98 4.69 -28.79
CA LEU A 157 -7.72 3.28 -29.01
C LEU A 157 -6.46 3.07 -29.86
N CYS A 158 -5.74 1.98 -29.64
CA CYS A 158 -4.68 1.61 -30.58
C CYS A 158 -5.30 1.04 -31.88
N HIS A 159 -4.61 1.22 -33.02
CA HIS A 159 -5.06 0.74 -34.35
C HIS A 159 -5.69 -0.66 -34.34
N ALA A 160 -5.06 -1.64 -33.68
CA ALA A 160 -5.57 -3.00 -33.62
C ALA A 160 -6.92 -3.11 -32.89
N CYS A 161 -7.10 -2.37 -31.79
CA CYS A 161 -8.37 -2.34 -31.07
C CYS A 161 -9.44 -1.57 -31.83
N LEU A 162 -9.07 -0.55 -32.60
CA LEU A 162 -10.00 0.23 -33.40
C LEU A 162 -10.51 -0.53 -34.62
N THR A 163 -9.60 -1.20 -35.35
CA THR A 163 -9.92 -1.90 -36.61
C THR A 163 -10.52 -3.29 -36.41
N VAL A 164 -10.07 -4.03 -35.40
CA VAL A 164 -10.50 -5.42 -35.18
C VAL A 164 -11.47 -5.53 -34.00
N GLY A 165 -11.42 -4.61 -33.03
CA GLY A 165 -12.25 -4.69 -31.83
C GLY A 165 -11.81 -5.81 -30.90
N GLU A 166 -12.65 -6.84 -30.77
CA GLU A 166 -12.45 -7.99 -29.90
C GLU A 166 -12.10 -9.25 -30.69
N ILE A 167 -11.17 -10.03 -30.15
CA ILE A 167 -10.79 -11.36 -30.66
C ILE A 167 -10.92 -12.38 -29.53
N PRO A 168 -11.20 -13.66 -29.83
CA PRO A 168 -11.21 -14.70 -28.81
C PRO A 168 -9.80 -14.92 -28.25
N CYS A 169 -9.70 -15.11 -26.93
CA CYS A 169 -8.45 -15.47 -26.28
C CYS A 169 -8.00 -16.89 -26.68
N PRO A 170 -6.78 -17.11 -27.20
CA PRO A 170 -6.31 -18.45 -27.55
C PRO A 170 -6.26 -19.44 -26.38
N GLU A 171 -6.23 -18.95 -25.13
CA GLU A 171 -6.11 -19.79 -23.93
C GLU A 171 -7.45 -20.11 -23.25
N CYS A 172 -8.47 -19.24 -23.37
CA CYS A 172 -9.75 -19.43 -22.67
C CYS A 172 -10.99 -19.14 -23.52
N ASN A 173 -10.80 -18.79 -24.79
CA ASN A 173 -11.81 -18.42 -25.77
C ASN A 173 -12.71 -17.22 -25.41
N GLN A 174 -12.48 -16.57 -24.27
CA GLN A 174 -13.22 -15.37 -23.87
C GLN A 174 -12.85 -14.17 -24.75
N PRO A 175 -13.79 -13.26 -25.02
CA PRO A 175 -13.52 -12.05 -25.80
C PRO A 175 -12.44 -11.21 -25.14
N MET A 176 -11.51 -10.69 -25.94
CA MET A 176 -10.46 -9.80 -25.47
C MET A 176 -10.12 -8.73 -26.52
N PRO A 177 -9.64 -7.55 -26.11
CA PRO A 177 -9.20 -6.52 -27.06
C PRO A 177 -8.07 -7.03 -27.98
N ALA A 178 -8.23 -6.83 -29.29
CA ALA A 178 -7.28 -7.28 -30.32
C ALA A 178 -5.83 -6.82 -30.08
N GLY A 179 -5.66 -5.64 -29.46
CA GLY A 179 -4.36 -5.10 -29.08
C GLY A 179 -3.52 -5.98 -28.12
N ARG A 180 -4.14 -6.94 -27.42
CA ARG A 180 -3.44 -7.92 -26.56
C ARG A 180 -2.78 -9.06 -27.34
N LYS A 181 -3.31 -9.42 -28.51
CA LYS A 181 -2.84 -10.45 -29.45
C LYS A 181 -2.76 -11.88 -28.90
N LYS A 182 -1.92 -12.12 -27.89
CA LYS A 182 -1.53 -13.48 -27.47
C LYS A 182 -2.41 -14.09 -26.37
N ARG A 183 -2.90 -13.27 -25.45
CA ARG A 183 -3.69 -13.71 -24.29
C ARG A 183 -4.47 -12.58 -23.65
N CYS A 184 -5.59 -12.90 -23.05
CA CYS A 184 -6.41 -11.93 -22.33
C CYS A 184 -5.77 -11.53 -20.99
N GLU A 185 -6.37 -10.54 -20.32
CA GLU A 185 -5.90 -10.06 -19.02
C GLU A 185 -5.95 -11.13 -17.93
N SER A 186 -7.08 -11.81 -17.81
CA SER A 186 -7.28 -12.82 -16.76
C SER A 186 -6.30 -13.99 -16.91
N CYS A 187 -6.09 -14.49 -18.13
CA CYS A 187 -5.10 -15.51 -18.42
C CYS A 187 -3.66 -15.05 -18.16
N TYR A 188 -3.33 -13.80 -18.52
CA TYR A 188 -2.03 -13.21 -18.19
C TYR A 188 -1.77 -13.22 -16.68
N TRP A 189 -2.70 -12.75 -15.86
CA TRP A 189 -2.53 -12.70 -14.40
C TRP A 189 -2.55 -14.08 -13.75
N LYS A 190 -3.36 -15.01 -14.25
CA LYS A 190 -3.33 -16.43 -13.83
C LYS A 190 -1.95 -17.05 -14.09
N GLY A 191 -1.41 -16.88 -15.30
CA GLY A 191 -0.08 -17.38 -15.64
C GLY A 191 1.03 -16.72 -14.83
N LEU A 192 0.94 -15.41 -14.58
CA LEU A 192 1.91 -14.69 -13.76
C LEU A 192 1.88 -15.15 -12.30
N LEU A 193 0.70 -15.37 -11.72
CA LEU A 193 0.55 -15.91 -10.37
C LEU A 193 1.20 -17.29 -10.28
N LYS A 194 0.89 -18.22 -11.19
CA LYS A 194 1.50 -19.56 -11.23
C LYS A 194 3.03 -19.48 -11.31
N LYS A 195 3.57 -18.62 -12.18
CA LYS A 195 5.02 -18.43 -12.30
C LYS A 195 5.64 -17.91 -10.99
N ARG A 196 4.98 -16.96 -10.31
CA ARG A 196 5.47 -16.41 -9.04
C ARG A 196 5.43 -17.44 -7.92
N ILE A 197 4.34 -18.21 -7.81
CA ILE A 197 4.26 -19.34 -6.88
C ILE A 197 5.45 -20.28 -7.10
N ALA A 198 5.71 -20.70 -8.35
CA ALA A 198 6.81 -21.60 -8.65
C ALA A 198 8.19 -21.01 -8.29
N MET A 199 8.43 -19.72 -8.60
CA MET A 199 9.68 -19.04 -8.24
C MET A 199 9.87 -18.93 -6.73
N ASP A 200 8.83 -18.54 -6.00
CA ASP A 200 8.88 -18.38 -4.54
C ASP A 200 8.99 -19.75 -3.83
N CYS A 201 8.35 -20.81 -4.37
CA CYS A 201 8.46 -22.18 -3.84
C CYS A 201 9.89 -22.73 -3.92
N ALA A 202 10.70 -22.30 -4.88
CA ALA A 202 12.10 -22.72 -5.01
C ALA A 202 13.00 -22.18 -3.87
N GLY A 203 12.50 -21.23 -3.06
CA GLY A 203 13.21 -20.70 -1.90
C GLY A 203 13.10 -21.56 -0.63
N PHE A 204 12.22 -22.59 -0.62
CA PHE A 204 12.00 -23.44 0.55
C PHE A 204 12.91 -24.67 0.50
N SER A 205 13.45 -25.05 1.67
CA SER A 205 14.24 -26.28 1.81
C SER A 205 13.37 -27.50 2.11
N VAL A 206 12.20 -27.30 2.72
CA VAL A 206 11.27 -28.35 3.14
C VAL A 206 10.12 -28.45 2.12
N PRO A 207 9.96 -29.60 1.42
CA PRO A 207 8.92 -29.75 0.40
C PRO A 207 7.49 -29.54 0.92
N ALA A 208 7.20 -29.92 2.17
CA ALA A 208 5.91 -29.68 2.80
C ALA A 208 5.60 -28.19 2.94
N MET A 209 6.59 -27.35 3.30
CA MET A 209 6.42 -25.90 3.40
C MET A 209 6.25 -25.25 2.02
N ALA A 210 6.97 -25.72 1.00
CA ALA A 210 6.75 -25.30 -0.38
C ALA A 210 5.32 -25.61 -0.83
N LEU A 211 4.78 -26.79 -0.50
CA LEU A 211 3.41 -27.19 -0.80
C LEU A 211 2.40 -26.29 -0.07
N HIS A 212 2.61 -26.01 1.22
CA HIS A 212 1.77 -25.07 1.97
C HIS A 212 1.76 -23.67 1.33
N PHE A 213 2.92 -23.15 0.93
CA PHE A 213 3.01 -21.87 0.24
C PHE A 213 2.31 -21.88 -1.12
N SER A 214 2.45 -22.96 -1.89
CA SER A 214 1.75 -23.15 -3.17
C SER A 214 0.23 -23.15 -2.99
N ASN A 215 -0.27 -23.90 -2.02
CA ASN A 215 -1.69 -23.96 -1.68
C ASN A 215 -2.23 -22.60 -1.22
N PHE A 216 -1.45 -21.88 -0.40
CA PHE A 216 -1.76 -20.50 -0.03
C PHE A 216 -1.83 -19.58 -1.26
N GLY A 217 -0.90 -19.71 -2.21
CA GLY A 217 -0.89 -18.92 -3.44
C GLY A 217 -2.10 -19.19 -4.34
N GLY A 218 -2.53 -20.45 -4.45
CA GLY A 218 -3.76 -20.84 -5.12
C GLY A 218 -4.99 -20.25 -4.46
N TRP A 219 -5.14 -20.47 -3.16
CA TRP A 219 -6.23 -19.92 -2.35
C TRP A 219 -6.30 -18.39 -2.43
N LEU A 220 -5.16 -17.70 -2.42
CA LEU A 220 -5.10 -16.24 -2.54
C LEU A 220 -5.61 -15.77 -3.91
N GLY A 221 -5.29 -16.51 -4.97
CA GLY A 221 -5.78 -16.25 -6.33
C GLY A 221 -7.30 -16.38 -6.45
N GLU A 222 -7.88 -17.38 -5.78
CA GLU A 222 -9.32 -17.66 -5.78
C GLU A 222 -10.11 -16.66 -4.91
N ASN A 223 -9.61 -16.34 -3.71
CA ASN A 223 -10.34 -15.52 -2.73
C ASN A 223 -10.14 -14.00 -2.92
N VAL A 224 -8.97 -13.57 -3.41
CA VAL A 224 -8.62 -12.14 -3.51
C VAL A 224 -8.50 -11.68 -4.97
N GLY A 225 -8.42 -12.62 -5.91
CA GLY A 225 -8.28 -12.38 -7.34
C GLY A 225 -6.83 -12.46 -7.80
N THR A 226 -6.63 -13.04 -8.98
CA THR A 226 -5.32 -13.43 -9.52
C THR A 226 -4.38 -12.24 -9.74
N HIS A 227 -4.91 -11.08 -10.13
CA HIS A 227 -4.13 -9.84 -10.27
C HIS A 227 -3.49 -9.41 -8.94
N LYS A 228 -4.30 -9.25 -7.90
CA LYS A 228 -3.84 -8.79 -6.59
C LYS A 228 -2.98 -9.86 -5.91
N ALA A 229 -3.33 -11.13 -6.04
CA ALA A 229 -2.53 -12.25 -5.59
C ALA A 229 -1.13 -12.22 -6.22
N ALA A 230 -1.02 -12.09 -7.54
CA ALA A 230 0.27 -12.07 -8.23
C ALA A 230 1.19 -10.92 -7.76
N ILE A 231 0.62 -9.75 -7.43
CA ILE A 231 1.40 -8.60 -6.97
C ILE A 231 1.83 -8.77 -5.49
N THR A 232 0.95 -9.32 -4.66
CA THR A 232 1.13 -9.33 -3.19
C THR A 232 1.74 -10.61 -2.64
N LEU A 233 1.73 -11.73 -3.39
CA LEU A 233 2.17 -13.05 -2.91
C LEU A 233 3.55 -13.01 -2.25
N HIS A 234 4.53 -12.43 -2.93
CA HIS A 234 5.92 -12.37 -2.46
C HIS A 234 6.08 -11.64 -1.11
N ARG A 235 5.17 -10.71 -0.76
CA ARG A 235 5.18 -10.04 0.54
C ARG A 235 5.00 -11.02 1.71
N TYR A 236 4.33 -12.15 1.47
CA TYR A 236 4.10 -13.17 2.49
C TYR A 236 5.23 -14.19 2.57
N LEU A 237 6.12 -14.27 1.58
CA LEU A 237 7.23 -15.23 1.56
C LEU A 237 8.12 -15.19 2.83
N PRO A 238 8.55 -14.02 3.33
CA PRO A 238 9.38 -13.97 4.54
C PRO A 238 8.72 -14.62 5.78
N PHE A 239 7.39 -14.55 5.88
CA PHE A 239 6.67 -15.18 6.98
C PHE A 239 6.71 -16.71 6.92
N PHE A 240 6.54 -17.29 5.73
CA PHE A 240 6.62 -18.74 5.56
C PHE A 240 8.04 -19.26 5.68
N LEU A 241 9.05 -18.52 5.20
CA LEU A 241 10.46 -18.89 5.39
C LEU A 241 10.87 -18.85 6.87
N GLU A 242 10.38 -17.88 7.64
CA GLU A 242 10.61 -17.85 9.09
C GLU A 242 9.99 -19.07 9.77
N ILE A 243 8.79 -19.49 9.34
CA ILE A 243 8.16 -20.72 9.86
C ILE A 243 9.01 -21.95 9.55
N GLU A 244 9.48 -22.09 8.31
CA GLU A 244 10.35 -23.20 7.91
C GLU A 244 11.63 -23.22 8.74
N LYS A 245 12.28 -22.06 8.91
CA LYS A 245 13.53 -21.94 9.65
C LYS A 245 13.41 -22.36 11.12
N GLN A 246 12.30 -22.02 11.76
CA GLN A 246 12.11 -22.24 13.20
C GLN A 246 11.48 -23.61 13.53
N TRP A 247 10.54 -24.08 12.72
CA TRP A 247 9.71 -25.26 13.04
C TRP A 247 9.65 -26.30 11.92
N GLN A 248 10.14 -26.00 10.71
CA GLN A 248 10.07 -26.85 9.51
C GLN A 248 8.64 -27.24 9.06
N SER A 249 7.62 -26.83 9.81
CA SER A 249 6.21 -27.11 9.63
C SER A 249 5.40 -25.96 10.28
N ILE A 250 4.12 -25.84 9.94
CA ILE A 250 3.26 -24.78 10.52
C ILE A 250 2.95 -25.15 11.97
N PRO A 251 3.40 -24.36 12.97
CA PRO A 251 3.17 -24.67 14.37
C PRO A 251 1.76 -24.20 14.82
N GLU A 252 1.37 -24.61 16.01
CA GLU A 252 0.11 -24.20 16.63
C GLU A 252 0.00 -22.68 16.82
N TYR A 253 -1.24 -22.18 16.91
CA TYR A 253 -1.54 -20.76 17.03
C TYR A 253 -0.81 -20.09 18.20
N ALA A 254 -0.77 -20.75 19.36
CA ALA A 254 -0.16 -20.22 20.57
C ALA A 254 1.34 -19.96 20.38
N ILE A 255 2.03 -20.85 19.65
CA ILE A 255 3.46 -20.74 19.35
C ILE A 255 3.70 -19.58 18.38
N LEU A 256 2.88 -19.45 17.32
CA LEU A 256 2.94 -18.31 16.39
C LEU A 256 2.69 -16.98 17.11
N LEU A 257 1.70 -16.93 18.00
CA LEU A 257 1.33 -15.72 18.73
C LEU A 257 2.45 -15.28 19.67
N LYS A 258 3.10 -16.23 20.35
CA LYS A 258 4.22 -15.95 21.26
C LYS A 258 5.45 -15.42 20.51
N HIS A 259 5.76 -15.98 19.34
CA HIS A 259 6.95 -15.59 18.57
C HIS A 259 6.76 -14.30 17.75
N VAL A 260 5.65 -14.20 17.01
CA VAL A 260 5.40 -13.10 16.05
C VAL A 260 4.67 -11.92 16.70
N GLY A 261 3.92 -12.18 17.76
CA GLY A 261 3.07 -11.20 18.44
C GLY A 261 1.85 -10.76 17.62
N THR A 262 0.89 -10.10 18.29
CA THR A 262 -0.36 -9.64 17.65
C THR A 262 -0.17 -8.59 16.55
N SER A 263 0.90 -7.80 16.63
CA SER A 263 1.21 -6.78 15.61
C SER A 263 1.77 -7.41 14.34
N GLY A 264 2.64 -8.42 14.48
CA GLY A 264 3.16 -9.18 13.34
C GLY A 264 2.06 -9.99 12.65
N LEU A 265 1.20 -10.66 13.43
CA LEU A 265 0.06 -11.42 12.87
C LEU A 265 -0.95 -10.54 12.12
N ARG A 266 -1.09 -9.25 12.48
CA ARG A 266 -1.90 -8.29 11.72
C ARG A 266 -1.37 -8.02 10.30
N LYS A 267 -0.06 -8.15 10.08
CA LYS A 267 0.55 -7.99 8.74
C LYS A 267 0.32 -9.22 7.86
N VAL A 268 0.03 -10.37 8.46
CA VAL A 268 -0.14 -11.68 7.79
C VAL A 268 -1.56 -12.24 7.99
N LEU A 269 -2.58 -11.38 8.03
CA LEU A 269 -3.98 -11.80 8.21
C LEU A 269 -4.47 -12.78 7.14
N LEU A 270 -4.05 -12.61 5.88
CA LEU A 270 -4.44 -13.50 4.78
C LEU A 270 -3.80 -14.90 4.93
N PRO A 271 -2.48 -15.04 5.16
CA PRO A 271 -1.89 -16.32 5.56
C PRO A 271 -2.58 -16.96 6.76
N MET A 272 -2.88 -16.19 7.82
CA MET A 272 -3.52 -16.73 9.01
C MET A 272 -4.95 -17.21 8.76
N LYS A 273 -5.71 -16.50 7.94
CA LYS A 273 -7.06 -16.90 7.53
C LYS A 273 -7.01 -18.19 6.72
N TRP A 274 -6.09 -18.29 5.76
CA TRP A 274 -5.89 -19.51 4.98
C TRP A 274 -5.48 -20.70 5.88
N MET A 275 -4.56 -20.52 6.82
CA MET A 275 -4.15 -21.59 7.75
C MET A 275 -5.30 -22.11 8.61
N GLN A 276 -6.25 -21.24 8.99
CA GLN A 276 -7.46 -21.64 9.71
C GLN A 276 -8.40 -22.44 8.81
N GLU A 277 -8.67 -21.95 7.61
CA GLU A 277 -9.57 -22.63 6.65
C GLU A 277 -8.99 -23.97 6.18
N ALA A 278 -7.67 -24.07 6.06
CA ALA A 278 -6.96 -25.30 5.75
C ALA A 278 -6.85 -26.27 6.95
N GLY A 279 -7.36 -25.91 8.13
CA GLY A 279 -7.30 -26.73 9.34
C GLY A 279 -5.90 -26.88 9.95
N LEU A 280 -4.93 -26.07 9.51
CA LEU A 280 -3.53 -26.12 9.95
C LEU A 280 -3.33 -25.42 11.29
N VAL A 281 -4.23 -24.50 11.66
CA VAL A 281 -4.16 -23.71 12.89
C VAL A 281 -5.56 -23.56 13.50
N VAL A 282 -5.74 -24.03 14.73
CA VAL A 282 -6.96 -23.76 15.53
C VAL A 282 -6.76 -22.47 16.32
N VAL A 283 -7.56 -21.44 16.04
CA VAL A 283 -7.52 -20.20 16.82
C VAL A 283 -8.37 -20.33 18.06
N ASP A 284 -7.71 -20.39 19.21
CA ASP A 284 -8.37 -20.17 20.50
C ASP A 284 -8.59 -18.66 20.71
N ALA A 285 -9.85 -18.23 20.59
CA ALA A 285 -10.26 -16.85 20.86
C ALA A 285 -9.95 -16.41 22.30
N GLY A 286 -9.90 -17.34 23.25
CA GLY A 286 -9.51 -17.12 24.64
C GLY A 286 -8.03 -16.75 24.77
N ALA A 287 -7.13 -17.55 24.19
CA ALA A 287 -5.69 -17.29 24.20
C ALA A 287 -5.32 -15.93 23.58
N LYS A 288 -5.99 -15.52 22.51
CA LYS A 288 -5.78 -14.20 21.88
C LYS A 288 -6.20 -13.03 22.77
N ALA A 289 -7.32 -13.16 23.46
CA ALA A 289 -7.80 -12.13 24.40
C ALA A 289 -6.86 -12.03 25.61
N GLU A 290 -6.40 -13.17 26.14
CA GLU A 290 -5.44 -13.26 27.24
C GLU A 290 -4.11 -12.58 26.91
N ASP A 291 -3.48 -12.88 25.77
CA ASP A 291 -2.25 -12.24 25.30
C ASP A 291 -2.42 -10.72 25.08
N SER A 292 -3.58 -10.29 24.56
CA SER A 292 -3.87 -8.86 24.43
C SER A 292 -4.00 -8.15 25.78
N ASP A 293 -4.64 -8.78 26.77
CA ASP A 293 -4.79 -8.20 28.10
C ASP A 293 -3.44 -8.16 28.85
N GLN A 294 -2.61 -9.21 28.71
CA GLN A 294 -1.24 -9.26 29.24
C GLN A 294 -0.39 -8.09 28.74
N ARG A 295 -0.35 -7.86 27.42
CA ARG A 295 0.43 -6.72 26.85
C ARG A 295 -0.07 -5.38 27.37
N ARG A 296 -1.38 -5.20 27.55
CA ARG A 296 -1.94 -3.95 28.09
C ARG A 296 -1.58 -3.72 29.55
N VAL A 297 -1.48 -4.80 30.34
CA VAL A 297 -0.96 -4.72 31.71
C VAL A 297 0.52 -4.31 31.69
N ALA A 298 1.34 -4.93 30.84
CA ALA A 298 2.76 -4.55 30.69
C ALA A 298 2.94 -3.06 30.31
N VAL A 299 2.19 -2.58 29.30
CA VAL A 299 2.19 -1.16 28.92
C VAL A 299 1.75 -0.24 30.06
N THR A 300 0.87 -0.72 30.95
CA THR A 300 0.43 0.05 32.12
C THR A 300 1.56 0.20 33.15
N LEU A 301 2.35 -0.86 33.36
CA LEU A 301 3.52 -0.85 34.23
C LEU A 301 4.64 0.07 33.69
N GLU A 302 4.89 0.02 32.38
CA GLU A 302 5.90 0.84 31.69
C GLU A 302 5.67 2.36 31.78
N LYS A 303 4.46 2.80 32.18
CA LYS A 303 4.19 4.23 32.45
C LYS A 303 5.05 4.80 33.58
N PHE A 304 5.58 3.93 34.44
CA PHE A 304 6.43 4.32 35.56
C PHE A 304 7.85 3.80 35.33
N LYS A 305 8.83 4.68 35.56
CA LYS A 305 10.25 4.31 35.49
C LYS A 305 10.58 3.28 36.56
N THR A 306 11.36 2.27 36.18
CA THR A 306 11.88 1.25 37.09
C THR A 306 12.66 1.91 38.24
N GLY A 307 12.43 1.47 39.48
CA GLY A 307 13.08 2.02 40.68
C GLY A 307 12.37 3.20 41.35
N THR A 308 11.26 3.71 40.79
CA THR A 308 10.45 4.74 41.45
C THR A 308 9.53 4.13 42.52
N ALA A 309 9.22 4.89 43.57
CA ALA A 309 8.30 4.45 44.63
C ALA A 309 6.91 4.09 44.09
N GLN A 310 6.41 4.85 43.11
CA GLN A 310 5.15 4.59 42.42
C GLN A 310 5.19 3.25 41.65
N ARG A 311 6.32 2.94 41.02
CA ARG A 311 6.52 1.68 40.32
C ARG A 311 6.50 0.50 41.30
N ALA A 312 7.19 0.62 42.43
CA ALA A 312 7.20 -0.41 43.46
C ALA A 312 5.80 -0.71 44.03
N ILE A 313 5.00 0.33 44.30
CA ILE A 313 3.60 0.18 44.75
C ILE A 313 2.75 -0.54 43.69
N LEU A 314 2.92 -0.17 42.41
CA LEU A 314 2.13 -0.76 41.32
C LEU A 314 2.55 -2.21 41.02
N ASP A 315 3.84 -2.52 41.09
CA ASP A 315 4.37 -3.88 40.95
C ASP A 315 3.87 -4.78 42.08
N GLY A 316 3.87 -4.30 43.33
CA GLY A 316 3.33 -5.07 44.46
C GLY A 316 1.84 -5.37 44.34
N TYR A 317 1.04 -4.42 43.84
CA TYR A 317 -0.37 -4.68 43.54
C TYR A 317 -0.55 -5.67 42.38
N HIS A 318 0.27 -5.57 41.34
CA HIS A 318 0.28 -6.51 40.23
C HIS A 318 0.59 -7.94 40.69
N ASP A 319 1.57 -8.12 41.58
CA ASP A 319 1.95 -9.43 42.13
C ASP A 319 0.84 -10.05 43.00
N GLN A 320 0.13 -9.24 43.78
CA GLN A 320 -1.06 -9.68 44.51
C GLN A 320 -2.16 -10.20 43.56
N LEU A 321 -2.40 -9.47 42.46
CA LEU A 321 -3.37 -9.86 41.42
C LEU A 321 -2.94 -11.11 40.64
N LEU A 322 -1.64 -11.26 40.35
CA LEU A 322 -1.09 -12.47 39.75
C LEU A 322 -1.24 -13.69 40.66
N THR A 323 -1.06 -13.51 41.96
CA THR A 323 -1.28 -14.57 42.95
C THR A 323 -2.74 -15.01 42.99
N ALA A 324 -3.68 -14.06 42.90
CA ALA A 324 -5.11 -14.36 42.79
C ALA A 324 -5.44 -15.10 41.47
N LYS A 325 -4.78 -14.76 40.36
CA LYS A 325 -4.94 -15.48 39.08
C LYS A 325 -4.40 -16.89 39.15
N LYS A 326 -3.22 -17.11 39.73
CA LYS A 326 -2.64 -18.47 39.92
C LYS A 326 -3.58 -19.37 40.73
N LYS A 327 -4.35 -18.79 41.67
CA LYS A 327 -5.38 -19.48 42.46
C LYS A 327 -6.74 -19.62 41.75
N GLY A 328 -6.85 -19.24 40.47
CA GLY A 328 -8.08 -19.31 39.69
C GLY A 328 -9.17 -18.29 40.07
N LYS A 329 -8.87 -17.33 40.96
CA LYS A 329 -9.86 -16.36 41.47
C LYS A 329 -10.09 -15.16 40.54
N THR A 330 -9.25 -14.97 39.52
CA THR A 330 -9.35 -13.83 38.60
C THR A 330 -8.80 -14.14 37.21
N THR A 331 -9.10 -13.29 36.23
CA THR A 331 -8.65 -13.40 34.83
C THR A 331 -7.74 -12.24 34.45
N TRP A 332 -6.96 -12.35 33.36
CA TRP A 332 -6.16 -11.21 32.88
C TRP A 332 -6.99 -9.98 32.54
N ARG A 333 -8.23 -10.17 32.06
CA ARG A 333 -9.17 -9.08 31.84
C ARG A 333 -9.44 -8.31 33.13
N SER A 334 -9.70 -9.02 34.22
CA SER A 334 -9.92 -8.43 35.53
C SER A 334 -8.66 -7.74 36.07
N ILE A 335 -7.48 -8.36 35.90
CA ILE A 335 -6.19 -7.73 36.25
C ILE A 335 -6.03 -6.42 35.49
N ARG A 336 -6.21 -6.40 34.16
CA ARG A 336 -6.12 -5.18 33.35
C ARG A 336 -7.08 -4.10 33.83
N LEU A 337 -8.33 -4.46 34.11
CA LEU A 337 -9.36 -3.55 34.58
C LEU A 337 -9.06 -2.97 35.97
N ALA A 338 -8.35 -3.70 36.83
CA ALA A 338 -7.90 -3.23 38.14
C ALA A 338 -6.60 -2.40 38.06
N MET A 339 -5.67 -2.76 37.18
CA MET A 339 -4.38 -2.07 37.00
C MET A 339 -4.53 -0.68 36.38
N THR A 340 -5.46 -0.52 35.43
CA THR A 340 -5.70 0.76 34.75
C THR A 340 -6.05 1.91 35.70
N PRO A 341 -7.07 1.79 36.59
CA PRO A 341 -7.41 2.83 37.56
C PRO A 341 -6.34 3.01 38.64
N ALA A 342 -5.65 1.94 39.06
CA ALA A 342 -4.54 2.03 40.01
C ALA A 342 -3.40 2.91 39.48
N ALA A 343 -2.96 2.66 38.25
CA ALA A 343 -1.96 3.47 37.57
C ALA A 343 -2.41 4.93 37.38
N ALA A 344 -3.68 5.15 37.04
CA ALA A 344 -4.21 6.50 36.88
C ALA A 344 -4.25 7.29 38.20
N LEU A 345 -4.61 6.65 39.32
CA LEU A 345 -4.53 7.25 40.66
C LEU A 345 -3.09 7.58 41.05
N LEU A 346 -2.15 6.65 40.82
CA LEU A 346 -0.72 6.88 41.10
C LEU A 346 -0.15 8.03 40.28
N LEU A 347 -0.47 8.13 38.99
CA LEU A 347 -0.07 9.28 38.16
C LEU A 347 -0.67 10.59 38.68
N HIS A 348 -1.94 10.57 39.11
CA HIS A 348 -2.60 11.76 39.66
C HIS A 348 -1.95 12.23 40.97
N ALA A 349 -1.57 11.29 41.84
CA ALA A 349 -0.91 11.58 43.10
C ALA A 349 0.55 12.03 42.89
N ALA A 350 1.28 11.37 41.97
CA ALA A 350 2.64 11.75 41.60
C ALA A 350 2.74 13.17 41.03
N ALA A 351 1.75 13.61 40.25
CA ALA A 351 1.67 14.99 39.75
C ALA A 351 1.49 16.05 40.86
N LYS A 352 1.16 15.62 42.08
CA LYS A 352 1.05 16.46 43.28
C LYS A 352 2.13 16.13 44.31
N GLU A 353 3.13 15.34 43.92
CA GLU A 353 4.24 14.90 44.78
C GLU A 353 3.78 14.12 46.03
N VAL A 354 2.62 13.47 45.97
CA VAL A 354 2.08 12.63 47.04
C VAL A 354 2.26 11.15 46.67
N CYS A 355 3.12 10.44 47.40
CA CYS A 355 3.38 9.02 47.19
C CYS A 355 3.72 8.33 48.53
N PRO A 356 2.94 7.34 48.99
CA PRO A 356 1.72 6.78 48.39
C PRO A 356 0.56 7.79 48.32
N PRO A 357 -0.45 7.58 47.45
CA PRO A 357 -1.62 8.46 47.36
C PRO A 357 -2.34 8.61 48.72
N ASP A 358 -2.75 9.83 49.09
CA ASP A 358 -3.52 10.10 50.30
C ASP A 358 -5.04 10.25 50.01
N GLN A 359 -5.85 10.46 51.06
CA GLN A 359 -7.30 10.67 50.92
C GLN A 359 -7.63 11.86 50.00
N LYS A 360 -6.85 12.94 50.08
CA LYS A 360 -7.06 14.16 49.27
C LYS A 360 -6.79 13.90 47.79
N ALA A 361 -5.76 13.11 47.47
CA ALA A 361 -5.45 12.67 46.11
C ALA A 361 -6.56 11.76 45.56
N LEU A 362 -7.07 10.82 46.37
CA LEU A 362 -8.18 9.95 46.00
C LEU A 362 -9.47 10.74 45.73
N ASP A 363 -9.84 11.65 46.63
CA ASP A 363 -11.07 12.45 46.48
C ASP A 363 -11.00 13.37 45.27
N THR A 364 -9.84 13.99 45.01
CA THR A 364 -9.64 14.79 43.79
C THR A 364 -9.76 13.94 42.54
N TYR A 365 -9.17 12.73 42.55
CA TYR A 365 -9.23 11.81 41.44
C TYR A 365 -10.67 11.35 41.14
N LEU A 366 -11.41 10.95 42.18
CA LEU A 366 -12.79 10.50 42.07
C LEU A 366 -13.76 11.65 41.74
N GLY A 367 -13.45 12.88 42.14
CA GLY A 367 -14.18 14.08 41.71
C GLY A 367 -14.08 14.30 40.20
N LYS A 368 -12.92 14.01 39.59
CA LYS A 368 -12.74 14.06 38.13
C LYS A 368 -13.31 12.84 37.41
N THR A 369 -13.23 11.66 38.03
CA THR A 369 -13.60 10.37 37.41
C THR A 369 -14.55 9.53 38.30
N PRO A 370 -15.77 9.99 38.57
CA PRO A 370 -16.67 9.36 39.55
C PRO A 370 -17.06 7.91 39.19
N GLY A 371 -17.03 7.55 37.91
CA GLY A 371 -17.32 6.20 37.43
C GLY A 371 -16.27 5.14 37.78
N GLN A 372 -15.10 5.54 38.30
CA GLN A 372 -14.02 4.59 38.63
C GLN A 372 -13.99 4.16 40.11
N ARG A 373 -14.95 4.62 40.94
CA ARG A 373 -15.03 4.28 42.37
C ARG A 373 -14.94 2.78 42.64
N ALA A 374 -15.75 1.98 41.94
CA ALA A 374 -15.77 0.53 42.11
C ALA A 374 -14.50 -0.17 41.58
N ALA A 375 -13.80 0.44 40.61
CA ALA A 375 -12.62 -0.15 39.98
C ALA A 375 -11.32 0.17 40.76
N VAL A 376 -11.30 1.29 41.49
CA VAL A 376 -10.18 1.72 42.37
C VAL A 376 -10.22 1.03 43.74
N SER A 377 -11.37 0.50 44.17
CA SER A 377 -11.54 -0.05 45.53
C SER A 377 -10.52 -1.12 45.90
N GLY A 378 -10.24 -2.08 45.01
CA GLY A 378 -9.24 -3.13 45.24
C GLY A 378 -7.83 -2.56 45.48
N PHE A 379 -7.48 -1.49 44.79
CA PHE A 379 -6.18 -0.82 44.97
C PHE A 379 -6.13 0.01 46.26
N VAL A 380 -7.23 0.65 46.66
CA VAL A 380 -7.33 1.37 47.94
C VAL A 380 -7.22 0.43 49.13
N VAL A 381 -7.83 -0.76 49.04
CA VAL A 381 -7.65 -1.82 50.06
C VAL A 381 -6.18 -2.25 50.11
N TYR A 382 -5.55 -2.51 48.97
CA TYR A 382 -4.12 -2.83 48.91
C TYR A 382 -3.23 -1.76 49.55
N LEU A 383 -3.47 -0.47 49.25
CA LEU A 383 -2.72 0.65 49.84
C LEU A 383 -2.88 0.71 51.37
N ARG A 384 -4.08 0.44 51.88
CA ARG A 384 -4.34 0.42 53.32
C ARG A 384 -3.58 -0.72 54.00
N ASP A 385 -3.66 -1.92 53.42
CA ASP A 385 -3.12 -3.14 54.02
C ASP A 385 -1.58 -3.21 53.91
N SER A 386 -1.00 -2.69 52.82
CA SER A 386 0.44 -2.84 52.51
C SER A 386 1.28 -1.60 52.76
N HIS A 387 0.67 -0.42 52.85
CA HIS A 387 1.40 0.86 52.95
C HIS A 387 0.96 1.75 54.12
N ILE A 388 0.15 1.23 55.06
CA ILE A 388 -0.29 1.92 56.30
C ILE A 388 -0.88 3.31 55.99
N VAL A 389 -1.69 3.41 54.93
CA VAL A 389 -2.35 4.67 54.55
C VAL A 389 -3.82 4.62 54.93
N ASN A 390 -4.30 5.63 55.67
CA ASN A 390 -5.71 5.72 56.05
C ASN A 390 -6.55 6.35 54.92
N ILE A 391 -6.94 5.51 53.95
CA ILE A 391 -7.73 5.91 52.77
C ILE A 391 -9.06 5.15 52.74
N SER A 392 -10.16 5.86 52.44
CA SER A 392 -11.51 5.33 52.32
C SER A 392 -12.25 5.87 51.08
N ILE A 393 -13.17 5.09 50.52
CA ILE A 393 -14.03 5.52 49.42
C ILE A 393 -15.37 5.94 50.01
N ALA A 394 -15.67 7.24 50.00
CA ALA A 394 -16.98 7.74 50.45
C ALA A 394 -18.11 7.33 49.47
N PRO A 395 -19.31 7.01 49.97
CA PRO A 395 -20.49 6.73 49.12
C PRO A 395 -20.87 7.92 48.23
N SER A 396 -21.47 7.66 47.06
CA SER A 396 -21.81 8.71 46.08
C SER A 396 -22.78 9.74 46.66
N SER A 397 -22.48 11.04 46.56
CA SER A 397 -23.28 12.08 47.21
C SER A 397 -24.51 12.49 46.39
N ASN A 398 -25.57 12.96 47.06
CA ASN A 398 -26.73 13.57 46.39
C ASN A 398 -26.37 14.83 45.57
N LYS A 399 -25.24 15.49 45.85
CA LYS A 399 -24.73 16.63 45.07
C LYS A 399 -24.34 16.20 43.64
N ASP A 400 -23.83 14.99 43.45
CA ASP A 400 -23.41 14.48 42.14
C ASP A 400 -24.61 14.21 41.21
N LYS A 401 -25.72 13.72 41.78
CA LYS A 401 -27.00 13.55 41.06
C LYS A 401 -27.57 14.91 40.61
N ARG A 402 -27.51 15.93 41.49
CA ARG A 402 -27.99 17.30 41.19
C ARG A 402 -27.13 17.98 40.12
N ALA A 403 -25.81 17.82 40.17
CA ALA A 403 -24.89 18.34 39.16
C ALA A 403 -25.10 17.67 37.79
N LYS A 404 -25.35 16.36 37.75
CA LYS A 404 -25.68 15.63 36.51
C LYS A 404 -26.98 16.13 35.90
N LYS A 405 -28.04 16.31 36.71
CA LYS A 405 -29.33 16.85 36.25
C LYS A 405 -29.17 18.27 35.68
N LYS A 406 -28.41 19.14 36.36
CA LYS A 406 -28.12 20.51 35.91
C LYS A 406 -27.30 20.57 34.60
N ARG A 407 -26.38 19.62 34.37
CA ARG A 407 -25.67 19.50 33.09
C ARG A 407 -26.58 19.08 31.94
N LEU A 408 -27.50 18.15 32.19
CA LEU A 408 -28.49 17.73 31.20
C LEU A 408 -29.46 18.88 30.86
N GLU A 409 -29.89 19.64 31.86
CA GLU A 409 -30.71 20.85 31.71
C GLU A 409 -30.05 21.88 30.80
N ASN A 410 -28.81 22.27 31.09
CA ASN A 410 -28.07 23.24 30.28
C ASN A 410 -27.88 22.75 28.84
N LYS A 411 -27.67 21.44 28.64
CA LYS A 411 -27.53 20.85 27.31
C LYS A 411 -28.87 20.86 26.56
N LEU A 412 -29.98 20.60 27.25
CA LEU A 412 -31.32 20.65 26.69
C LEU A 412 -31.67 22.08 26.24
N LEU A 413 -31.40 23.08 27.07
CA LEU A 413 -31.65 24.49 26.75
C LEU A 413 -30.85 24.97 25.53
N ARG A 414 -29.57 24.57 25.41
CA ARG A 414 -28.76 24.89 24.22
C ARG A 414 -29.33 24.31 22.94
N LEU A 415 -29.70 23.03 22.96
CA LEU A 415 -30.27 22.36 21.77
C LEU A 415 -31.62 22.93 21.38
N LEU A 416 -32.43 23.39 22.34
CA LEU A 416 -33.69 24.11 22.05
C LEU A 416 -33.45 25.50 21.45
N ALA A 417 -32.37 26.19 21.86
CA ALA A 417 -32.02 27.51 21.34
C ALA A 417 -31.44 27.47 19.92
N GLU A 418 -30.72 26.41 19.56
CA GLU A 418 -30.12 26.24 18.22
C GLU A 418 -31.16 26.02 17.11
N ASN A 419 -32.38 25.57 17.44
CA ASN A 419 -33.53 25.38 16.54
C ASN A 419 -33.20 24.65 15.20
N ASP A 420 -32.22 23.75 15.20
CA ASP A 420 -31.82 22.95 14.04
C ASP A 420 -32.81 21.80 13.81
N GLN A 421 -33.45 21.80 12.64
CA GLN A 421 -34.48 20.84 12.24
C GLN A 421 -33.92 19.57 11.58
N SER A 422 -32.58 19.42 11.51
CA SER A 422 -31.96 18.22 10.96
C SER A 422 -32.32 16.95 11.76
N LYS A 423 -32.42 15.80 11.07
CA LYS A 423 -32.74 14.50 11.71
C LYS A 423 -31.73 14.14 12.82
N SER A 424 -30.46 14.52 12.65
CA SER A 424 -29.38 14.29 13.62
C SER A 424 -29.54 15.15 14.89
N SER A 425 -29.87 16.43 14.74
CA SER A 425 -30.05 17.34 15.88
C SER A 425 -31.32 17.05 16.65
N ARG A 426 -32.41 16.69 15.97
CA ARG A 426 -33.65 16.20 16.62
C ARG A 426 -33.44 14.93 17.43
N LEU A 427 -32.66 13.97 16.90
CA LEU A 427 -32.33 12.75 17.62
C LEU A 427 -31.49 13.03 18.88
N LYS A 428 -30.54 13.96 18.80
CA LYS A 428 -29.76 14.42 19.97
C LYS A 428 -30.65 15.13 21.00
N LEU A 429 -31.56 15.99 20.55
CA LEU A 429 -32.51 16.69 21.42
C LEU A 429 -33.39 15.69 22.18
N LEU A 430 -33.97 14.72 21.46
CA LEU A 430 -34.81 13.68 22.03
C LEU A 430 -34.02 12.81 23.04
N ALA A 431 -32.80 12.41 22.69
CA ALA A 431 -31.95 11.63 23.58
C ALA A 431 -31.63 12.39 24.88
N VAL A 432 -31.34 13.69 24.81
CA VAL A 432 -31.06 14.52 25.98
C VAL A 432 -32.32 14.76 26.81
N ALA A 433 -33.48 14.99 26.19
CA ALA A 433 -34.77 15.15 26.88
C ALA A 433 -35.16 13.87 27.63
N MET A 434 -35.03 12.71 26.98
CA MET A 434 -35.28 11.39 27.59
C MET A 434 -34.37 11.12 28.79
N ALA A 435 -33.11 11.50 28.71
CA ALA A 435 -32.18 11.39 29.82
C ALA A 435 -32.48 12.37 30.96
N TYR A 436 -33.06 13.54 30.67
CA TYR A 436 -33.38 14.58 31.66
C TYR A 436 -34.68 14.29 32.41
N PHE A 437 -35.77 14.00 31.69
CA PHE A 437 -37.10 13.78 32.26
C PHE A 437 -37.27 12.37 32.83
N HIS A 438 -36.76 11.35 32.12
CA HIS A 438 -37.07 9.95 32.40
C HIS A 438 -35.86 9.11 32.79
N GLY A 439 -34.66 9.70 32.82
CA GLY A 439 -33.43 9.01 33.23
C GLY A 439 -32.94 7.91 32.26
N VAL A 440 -33.53 7.82 31.06
CA VAL A 440 -33.18 6.83 30.04
C VAL A 440 -31.80 7.15 29.46
N ALA A 441 -30.97 6.13 29.18
CA ALA A 441 -29.63 6.37 28.67
C ALA A 441 -29.68 6.85 27.20
N GLN A 442 -28.93 7.91 26.88
CA GLN A 442 -28.95 8.54 25.55
C GLN A 442 -28.63 7.58 24.40
N LYS A 443 -27.82 6.54 24.67
CA LYS A 443 -27.45 5.49 23.70
C LYS A 443 -28.61 4.57 23.30
N ASP A 444 -29.66 4.51 24.13
CA ASP A 444 -30.82 3.66 23.90
C ASP A 444 -31.84 4.37 22.98
N ILE A 445 -31.67 5.68 22.77
CA ILE A 445 -32.49 6.49 21.85
C ILE A 445 -31.83 6.48 20.47
N THR A 446 -32.40 5.66 19.58
CA THR A 446 -31.93 5.50 18.19
C THR A 446 -32.91 6.08 17.19
N GLY A 447 -32.53 6.14 15.90
CA GLY A 447 -33.39 6.63 14.82
C GLY A 447 -34.72 5.88 14.73
N LYS A 448 -34.70 4.56 14.98
CA LYS A 448 -35.90 3.72 15.01
C LYS A 448 -36.83 4.05 16.18
N VAL A 449 -36.26 4.39 17.34
CA VAL A 449 -37.05 4.79 18.52
C VAL A 449 -37.71 6.15 18.25
N MET A 450 -37.00 7.09 17.61
CA MET A 450 -37.55 8.39 17.23
C MET A 450 -38.76 8.28 16.27
N GLU A 451 -38.79 7.26 15.40
CA GLU A 451 -39.90 6.99 14.49
C GLU A 451 -41.17 6.50 15.21
N SER A 452 -41.07 6.13 16.50
CA SER A 452 -42.21 5.76 17.35
C SER A 452 -42.81 6.91 18.16
N LEU A 453 -42.35 8.15 17.93
CA LEU A 453 -42.89 9.34 18.58
C LEU A 453 -44.28 9.63 18.00
N VAL A 454 -45.29 9.66 18.87
CA VAL A 454 -46.69 9.96 18.51
C VAL A 454 -47.13 11.22 19.27
N ALA A 455 -48.02 12.03 18.71
CA ALA A 455 -48.66 13.11 19.47
C ALA A 455 -49.47 12.52 20.63
N ALA A 456 -49.46 13.18 21.78
CA ALA A 456 -50.32 12.78 22.89
C ALA A 456 -51.77 13.21 22.60
N ASP A 457 -52.75 12.41 23.04
CA ASP A 457 -54.19 12.63 22.78
C ASP A 457 -54.73 13.93 23.39
N ASP A 458 -54.02 14.50 24.36
CA ASP A 458 -54.32 15.75 25.05
C ASP A 458 -53.87 17.01 24.30
N GLY A 459 -53.16 16.86 23.17
CA GLY A 459 -52.70 17.96 22.32
C GLY A 459 -51.52 18.77 22.87
N ASP A 460 -51.07 18.55 24.11
CA ASP A 460 -50.05 19.36 24.79
C ASP A 460 -48.69 18.65 24.96
N GLY A 461 -48.54 17.49 24.31
CA GLY A 461 -47.34 16.66 24.42
C GLY A 461 -47.10 15.67 23.28
N SER A 462 -46.08 14.85 23.44
CA SER A 462 -45.76 13.72 22.56
C SER A 462 -45.34 12.51 23.38
N VAL A 463 -45.73 11.32 22.95
CA VAL A 463 -45.40 10.06 23.60
C VAL A 463 -44.38 9.31 22.76
N LEU A 464 -43.24 8.97 23.37
CA LEU A 464 -42.19 8.16 22.75
C LEU A 464 -42.26 6.73 23.29
N LYS A 465 -42.33 5.72 22.42
CA LYS A 465 -42.27 4.30 22.81
C LYS A 465 -40.84 3.78 22.73
N ALA A 466 -40.19 3.56 23.87
CA ALA A 466 -38.85 3.00 23.94
C ALA A 466 -38.83 1.77 24.85
N ASN A 467 -38.22 0.66 24.40
CA ASN A 467 -38.11 -0.58 25.17
C ASN A 467 -39.43 -1.11 25.76
N GLY A 468 -40.55 -0.96 25.02
CA GLY A 468 -41.87 -1.42 25.47
C GLY A 468 -42.57 -0.51 26.49
N GLN A 469 -41.97 0.62 26.86
CA GLN A 469 -42.56 1.64 27.73
C GLN A 469 -42.87 2.93 26.95
N ALA A 470 -43.94 3.60 27.35
CA ALA A 470 -44.37 4.88 26.78
C ALA A 470 -43.92 6.04 27.68
N TYR A 471 -43.24 7.03 27.10
CA TYR A 471 -42.70 8.18 27.81
C TYR A 471 -43.28 9.48 27.25
N TRP A 472 -43.93 10.27 28.11
CA TRP A 472 -44.51 11.55 27.72
C TRP A 472 -43.45 12.67 27.69
N LEU A 473 -43.55 13.57 26.71
CA LEU A 473 -42.67 14.72 26.50
C LEU A 473 -43.51 15.99 26.22
N PRO A 474 -43.12 17.17 26.72
CA PRO A 474 -43.84 18.43 26.48
C PRO A 474 -43.92 18.86 24.99
N GLY A 475 -44.99 19.58 24.61
CA GLY A 475 -45.32 19.93 23.21
C GLY A 475 -44.25 20.62 22.35
N LYS A 476 -43.20 21.22 22.93
CA LYS A 476 -42.06 21.78 22.16
C LYS A 476 -41.20 20.71 21.45
N PHE A 477 -41.49 19.42 21.65
CA PHE A 477 -40.82 18.30 20.98
C PHE A 477 -41.65 17.69 19.82
N GLN A 478 -42.76 18.34 19.40
CA GLN A 478 -43.60 17.91 18.28
C GLN A 478 -42.82 17.87 16.95
N LEU A 479 -42.94 16.75 16.23
CA LEU A 479 -42.47 16.61 14.85
C LEU A 479 -43.61 16.98 13.89
N LYS A 480 -43.44 18.01 13.05
CA LYS A 480 -44.29 18.11 11.84
C LYS A 480 -43.96 16.92 10.93
N PRO A 481 -44.96 16.14 10.46
CA PRO A 481 -44.72 15.03 9.57
C PRO A 481 -44.06 15.52 8.27
N PHE A 482 -43.09 14.76 7.77
CA PHE A 482 -42.54 14.95 6.43
C PHE A 482 -43.68 14.78 5.42
N LEU A 483 -43.94 15.82 4.62
CA LEU A 483 -44.88 15.79 3.51
C LEU A 483 -44.61 14.55 2.64
N THR A 484 -45.63 13.70 2.49
CA THR A 484 -45.67 12.63 1.49
C THR A 484 -45.73 13.25 0.09
N PRO A 485 -45.05 12.70 -0.93
CA PRO A 485 -45.20 13.18 -2.30
C PRO A 485 -46.63 12.93 -2.78
N SER A 486 -47.26 13.99 -3.30
CA SER A 486 -48.58 13.95 -3.92
C SER A 486 -48.58 12.99 -5.10
N ASN A 487 -49.30 11.88 -4.99
CA ASN A 487 -49.76 11.13 -6.15
C ASN A 487 -50.81 11.99 -6.87
N ALA A 488 -50.38 12.66 -7.95
CA ALA A 488 -51.29 13.22 -8.94
C ALA A 488 -51.72 12.08 -9.88
N TRP A 489 -52.97 11.64 -9.73
CA TRP A 489 -53.73 10.99 -10.79
C TRP A 489 -54.82 11.98 -11.21
N THR A 490 -54.81 12.41 -12.47
CA THR A 490 -56.00 12.79 -13.21
C THR A 490 -55.80 12.38 -14.67
N TYR A 491 -56.88 11.84 -15.23
CA TYR A 491 -57.09 11.23 -16.55
C TYR A 491 -56.43 11.92 -17.74
#